data_AF-A0A350XL84-F1
#
_entry.id   AF-A0A350XL84-F1
#
_cell.length_a   1.000
_cell.length_b   1.000
_cell.length_c   1.000
_cell.angle_alpha   90.00
_cell.angle_beta   90.00
_cell.angle_gamma   90.00
#
_symmetry.space_group_name_H-M   'P 1'
#
loop_
_entity.id
_entity.type
_entity.pdbx_description
1 polymer ?
#
loop_
_entity_poly.entity_id
_entity_poly.type
_entity_poly.pdbx_seq_one_letter_code
_entity_poly.pdbx_strand_id
1 'polypeptide(L)' 'MNVEQSMTLESLRNISVEEFLNLLRQKSAIAVQFANGESPIVQAKVELAPLPILDGYVPEGWKKGIYEH' A
#
# COMPACT_ATOMS: atom_id res chain seq x y z
N MET A 1 -7.66 2.18 5.32
CA MET A 1 -6.90 2.43 4.08
C MET A 1 -7.68 3.44 3.28
N ASN A 2 -7.17 4.66 3.12
CA ASN A 2 -7.81 5.67 2.29
C ASN A 2 -7.43 5.40 0.83
N VAL A 3 -8.33 4.79 0.07
CA VAL A 3 -8.23 4.78 -1.39
C VAL A 3 -8.73 6.14 -1.84
N GLU A 4 -7.83 7.12 -1.92
CA GLU A 4 -8.21 8.51 -2.19
C GLU A 4 -8.62 8.76 -3.64
N GLN A 5 -8.42 7.78 -4.54
CA GLN A 5 -8.82 7.87 -5.94
C GLN A 5 -9.11 6.49 -6.57
N SER A 6 -10.24 6.41 -7.28
CA SER A 6 -10.64 5.30 -8.14
C SER A 6 -10.68 5.74 -9.59
N MET A 7 -10.20 4.89 -10.50
CA MET A 7 -10.29 5.10 -11.95
C MET A 7 -10.94 3.90 -12.64
N THR A 8 -11.61 4.10 -13.77
CA THR A 8 -12.14 2.98 -14.55
C THR A 8 -11.05 2.39 -15.45
N LEU A 9 -11.22 1.12 -15.83
CA LEU A 9 -10.32 0.48 -16.81
C LEU A 9 -10.30 1.21 -18.16
N GLU A 10 -11.41 1.83 -18.56
CA GLU A 10 -11.49 2.63 -19.78
C GLU A 10 -10.63 3.90 -19.69
N SER A 11 -10.66 4.60 -18.55
CA SER A 11 -9.76 5.73 -18.31
C SER A 11 -8.29 5.30 -18.33
N LEU A 12 -7.99 4.11 -17.79
CA LEU A 12 -6.62 3.57 -17.80
C LEU A 12 -6.13 3.25 -19.23
N ARG A 13 -7.01 2.81 -20.13
CA ARG A 13 -6.65 2.56 -21.54
C ARG A 13 -6.26 3.82 -22.32
N ASN A 14 -6.71 4.99 -21.86
CA ASN A 14 -6.50 6.26 -22.53
C ASN A 14 -5.28 7.03 -22.02
N ILE A 15 -4.55 6.50 -21.04
CA ILE A 15 -3.30 7.09 -20.54
C ILE A 15 -2.11 6.17 -20.84
N SER A 16 -0.92 6.74 -20.92
CA SER A 16 0.29 5.95 -21.05
C SER A 16 0.62 5.22 -19.74
N VAL A 17 1.42 4.17 -19.84
CA VAL A 17 1.90 3.44 -18.66
C VAL A 17 2.78 4.36 -17.80
N GLU A 18 3.59 5.21 -18.42
CA GLU A 18 4.42 6.20 -17.74
C GLU A 18 3.60 7.19 -16.91
N GLU A 19 2.48 7.65 -17.47
CA GLU A 19 1.57 8.56 -16.79
C GLU A 19 0.85 7.87 -15.62
N PHE A 20 0.42 6.62 -15.82
CA PHE A 20 -0.15 5.80 -14.74
C PHE A 20 0.85 5.57 -13.59
N LEU A 21 2.10 5.24 -13.90
CA LEU A 21 3.15 5.06 -12.90
C LEU A 21 3.47 6.36 -12.15
N ASN A 22 3.43 7.50 -12.83
CA ASN A 22 3.59 8.81 -12.18
C ASN A 22 2.42 9.13 -11.23
N LEU A 23 1.18 8.82 -11.61
CA LEU A 23 0.02 8.95 -10.73
C LEU A 23 0.15 8.07 -9.49
N LEU A 24 0.59 6.81 -9.65
CA LEU A 24 0.84 5.88 -8.55
C LEU A 24 1.90 6.40 -7.57
N ARG A 25 2.99 7.01 -8.06
CA ARG A 25 4.02 7.62 -7.19
C ARG A 25 3.48 8.76 -6.34
N GLN A 26 2.54 9.55 -6.86
CA GLN A 26 1.97 10.69 -6.14
C GLN A 26 0.89 10.30 -5.13
N LYS A 27 0.11 9.25 -5.43
CA LYS A 27 -1.12 8.91 -4.70
C LYS A 27 -1.00 7.68 -3.82
N SER A 28 0.11 6.94 -3.89
CA SER A 28 0.41 5.73 -3.10
C SER A 28 -0.48 4.51 -3.36
N ALA A 29 -1.76 4.67 -3.69
CA ALA A 29 -2.65 3.60 -4.12
C ALA A 29 -3.76 4.13 -5.04
N ILE A 30 -4.11 3.35 -6.07
CA ILE A 30 -5.19 3.63 -7.01
C ILE A 30 -6.06 2.38 -7.15
N ALA A 31 -7.37 2.50 -6.97
CA ALA A 31 -8.31 1.42 -7.30
C ALA A 31 -8.72 1.50 -8.78
N VAL A 32 -8.68 0.36 -9.47
CA VAL A 32 -9.09 0.25 -10.87
C VAL A 32 -10.44 -0.46 -10.92
N GLN A 33 -11.50 0.23 -11.29
CA GLN A 33 -12.85 -0.32 -11.45
C GLN A 33 -13.03 -1.01 -12.80
N PHE A 34 -13.46 -2.26 -12.74
CA PHE A 34 -13.85 -3.06 -13.89
C PHE A 34 -15.38 -3.02 -14.05
N ALA A 35 -15.85 -3.19 -15.28
CA ALA A 35 -17.29 -3.18 -15.58
C ALA A 35 -18.08 -4.32 -14.90
N ASN A 36 -17.39 -5.39 -14.47
CA ASN A 36 -17.97 -6.50 -13.72
C ASN A 36 -18.12 -6.20 -12.20
N GLY A 37 -17.77 -5.00 -11.75
CA GLY A 37 -17.84 -4.59 -10.35
C GLY A 37 -16.59 -4.94 -9.53
N GLU A 38 -15.59 -5.62 -10.11
CA GLU A 38 -14.31 -5.86 -9.45
C GLU A 38 -13.51 -4.55 -9.36
N SER A 39 -12.72 -4.42 -8.30
CA SER A 39 -11.89 -3.24 -8.06
C SER A 39 -10.54 -3.60 -7.44
N PRO A 40 -9.60 -4.17 -8.22
CA PRO A 40 -8.23 -4.35 -7.75
C PRO A 40 -7.59 -3.01 -7.38
N ILE A 41 -6.76 -3.05 -6.35
CA ILE A 41 -5.98 -1.91 -5.88
C ILE A 41 -4.54 -2.09 -6.36
N VAL A 42 -4.03 -1.10 -7.08
CA VAL A 42 -2.62 -1.03 -7.47
C VAL A 42 -1.93 -0.04 -6.54
N GLN A 43 -0.84 -0.49 -5.92
CA GLN A 43 -0.08 0.31 -4.98
C GLN A 43 1.39 0.32 -5.42
N ALA A 44 1.97 1.52 -5.43
CA ALA A 44 3.42 1.63 -5.59
C ALA A 44 4.08 1.02 -4.35
N LYS A 45 5.00 0.10 -4.56
CA LYS A 45 5.84 -0.39 -3.46
C LYS A 45 6.74 0.76 -3.02
N VAL A 46 6.46 1.30 -1.83
CA VAL A 46 7.34 2.27 -1.20
C VAL A 46 8.47 1.49 -0.55
N GLU A 47 9.71 1.86 -0.88
CA GLU A 47 10.85 1.43 -0.06
C GLU A 47 10.75 2.15 1.28
N LEU A 48 10.31 1.42 2.30
CA LEU A 48 10.31 1.91 3.66
C LEU A 48 11.76 1.96 4.16
N ALA A 49 12.10 3.03 4.88
CA ALA A 49 13.34 3.05 5.64
C ALA A 49 13.36 1.83 6.59
N PRO A 50 14.53 1.20 6.79
CA PRO A 50 14.65 0.15 7.79
C PRO A 50 14.23 0.70 9.15
N LEU A 51 13.58 -0.16 9.95
CA LEU A 51 13.25 0.21 11.33
C LEU A 51 14.54 0.58 12.06
N PRO A 52 14.53 1.65 12.87
CA PRO A 52 15.68 1.97 13.68
C PRO A 52 15.98 0.80 14.61
N ILE A 53 17.26 0.50 14.80
CA ILE A 53 17.67 -0.37 15.89
C ILE A 53 17.38 0.42 17.17
N LEU A 54 16.43 -0.08 17.96
CA LEU A 54 16.10 0.53 19.24
C LEU A 54 17.17 0.11 20.25
N ASP A 55 17.81 1.09 20.88
CA ASP A 55 18.64 0.84 22.04
C ASP A 55 17.74 0.34 23.18
N GLY A 56 18.09 -0.80 23.77
CA GLY A 56 17.33 -1.36 24.87
C GLY A 56 17.63 -2.82 25.15
N TYR A 57 17.34 -3.23 26.38
CA TYR A 57 17.36 -4.63 26.78
C TYR A 57 15.93 -5.15 26.81
N VAL A 58 15.70 -6.26 26.14
CA VAL A 58 14.41 -6.95 26.12
C VAL A 58 14.52 -8.13 27.10
N PRO A 59 13.86 -8.08 28.27
CA PRO A 59 13.98 -9.12 29.29
C PRO A 59 13.49 -10.47 28.77
N GLU A 60 14.11 -11.55 29.23
CA GLU A 60 13.66 -12.90 28.89
C GLU A 60 12.21 -13.12 29.36
N GLY A 61 11.37 -13.72 28.52
CA GLY A 61 9.96 -14.01 28.85
C GLY A 61 8.96 -12.87 28.61
N TRP A 62 9.40 -11.66 28.22
CA TRP A 62 8.50 -10.52 27.99
C TRP A 62 7.32 -10.81 27.03
N LYS A 63 7.55 -11.58 25.96
CA LYS A 63 6.49 -11.92 24.98
C LYS A 63 5.39 -12.77 25.61
N LYS A 64 5.76 -13.70 26.48
CA LYS A 64 4.81 -14.63 27.12
C LYS A 64 3.81 -13.89 28.00
N GLY A 65 4.27 -12.86 28.71
CA GLY A 65 3.41 -12.03 29.56
C GLY A 65 2.42 -11.10 28.82
N ILE A 66 2.60 -10.88 27.51
CA ILE A 66 1.72 -9.99 26.71
C ILE A 66 0.78 -10.79 25.82
N TYR A 67 1.25 -11.90 25.24
CA TYR A 67 0.55 -12.58 24.13
C TYR A 67 -0.09 -13.93 24.50
N GLU A 68 0.17 -14.50 25.68
CA GLU A 68 -0.41 -15.79 26.09
C GLU A 68 -1.71 -15.65 26.89
N HIS A 69 -2.58 -14.69 26.53
CA HIS A 69 -3.93 -14.52 27.09
C HIS A 69 -5.01 -15.03 26.14
#